data_AF-A0A945NMV5-F1
#
_entry.id   AF-A0A945NMV5-F1
#
_cell.length_a   1.000
_cell.length_b   1.000
_cell.length_c   1.000
_cell.angle_alpha   90.00
_cell.angle_beta   90.00
_cell.angle_gamma   90.00
#
_symmetry.space_group_name_H-M   'P 1'
#
loop_
_entity.id
_entity.type
_entity.pdbx_description
1 polymer ?
#
loop_
_entity_poly.entity_id
_entity_poly.type
_entity_poly.pdbx_seq_one_letter_code
_entity_poly.pdbx_strand_id
1 'polypeptide(L)'
;MGLDEFLNKLPEDDDALINYASLPELSRLTNPEAEEFGELWLEWTDERVLDIVERMVALCEEQPDVEFEVIYKQGLKHLDSAVRVASLKGLEESDD
;
A
#
# COMPACT_ATOMS: atom_id res chain seq x y z
N MET A 1 -13.38 -7.83 -6.25
CA MET A 1 -12.66 -8.33 -5.06
C MET A 1 -11.29 -7.71 -5.16
N GLY A 2 -11.02 -6.78 -4.25
CA GLY A 2 -10.04 -5.69 -4.38
C GLY A 2 -9.84 -5.04 -3.00
N LEU A 3 -9.89 -3.72 -2.89
CA LEU A 3 -9.71 -2.97 -1.64
C LEU A 3 -10.54 -3.54 -0.45
N ASP A 4 -11.84 -3.77 -0.63
CA ASP A 4 -12.73 -4.28 0.42
C ASP A 4 -12.26 -5.60 1.06
N GLU A 5 -11.68 -6.51 0.26
CA GLU A 5 -11.19 -7.81 0.75
C GLU A 5 -9.96 -7.63 1.64
N PHE A 6 -9.09 -6.68 1.29
CA PHE A 6 -7.94 -6.32 2.11
C PHE A 6 -8.41 -5.68 3.43
N LEU A 7 -9.31 -4.71 3.37
CA LEU A 7 -9.81 -3.99 4.55
C LEU A 7 -10.51 -4.92 5.54
N ASN A 8 -11.33 -5.87 5.07
CA ASN A 8 -11.99 -6.85 5.94
C ASN A 8 -11.03 -7.80 6.67
N LYS A 9 -9.76 -7.88 6.24
CA LYS A 9 -8.72 -8.71 6.85
C LYS A 9 -7.78 -7.91 7.74
N LEU A 10 -7.90 -6.58 7.77
CA LEU A 10 -7.12 -5.75 8.67
C LEU A 10 -7.59 -5.94 10.12
N PRO A 11 -6.66 -6.03 11.08
CA PRO A 11 -7.03 -5.98 12.48
C PRO A 11 -7.55 -4.60 12.85
N GLU A 12 -8.52 -4.56 13.78
CA GLU A 12 -9.07 -3.31 14.37
C GLU A 12 -8.05 -2.52 15.18
N ASP A 13 -7.00 -3.19 15.68
CA ASP A 13 -5.89 -2.59 16.43
C ASP A 13 -4.76 -2.22 15.46
N ASP A 14 -4.31 -0.96 15.53
CA ASP A 14 -3.23 -0.45 14.68
C ASP A 14 -1.88 -1.10 15.00
N ASP A 15 -1.68 -1.50 16.25
CA ASP A 15 -0.46 -2.18 16.72
C ASP A 15 -0.45 -3.69 16.42
N ALA A 16 -1.58 -4.23 15.94
CA ALA A 16 -1.66 -5.64 15.60
C ALA A 16 -0.99 -5.95 14.26
N LEU A 17 -0.34 -7.11 14.18
CA LEU A 17 0.28 -7.61 12.97
C LEU A 17 -0.76 -7.75 11.86
N ILE A 18 -0.58 -7.01 10.78
CA ILE A 18 -1.39 -7.18 9.57
C ILE A 18 -1.06 -8.53 8.94
N ASN A 19 -2.08 -9.25 8.48
CA ASN A 19 -1.89 -10.40 7.62
C ASN A 19 -1.71 -9.95 6.18
N TYR A 20 -0.47 -9.90 5.73
CA TYR A 20 -0.11 -9.41 4.40
C TYR A 20 -0.40 -10.41 3.27
N ALA A 21 -0.95 -11.58 3.57
CA ALA A 21 -1.35 -12.55 2.55
C ALA A 21 -2.40 -12.00 1.57
N SER A 22 -3.14 -10.95 1.94
CA SER A 22 -4.10 -10.26 1.07
C SER A 22 -3.57 -8.99 0.40
N LEU A 23 -2.30 -8.62 0.56
CA LEU A 23 -1.73 -7.49 -0.19
C LEU A 23 -1.88 -7.60 -1.71
N PRO A 24 -1.76 -8.79 -2.35
CA PRO A 24 -1.99 -8.92 -3.79
C PRO A 24 -3.38 -8.46 -4.24
N GLU A 25 -4.38 -8.44 -3.36
CA GLU A 25 -5.74 -7.97 -3.67
C GLU A 25 -5.78 -6.45 -3.95
N LEU A 26 -4.76 -5.70 -3.55
CA LEU A 26 -4.59 -4.28 -3.88
C LEU A 26 -3.97 -4.07 -5.27
N SER A 27 -3.65 -5.13 -6.01
CA SER A 27 -3.07 -5.02 -7.34
C SER A 27 -4.10 -4.44 -8.32
N ARG A 28 -3.64 -3.54 -9.19
CA ARG A 28 -4.46 -2.89 -10.24
C ARG A 28 -5.70 -2.18 -9.72
N LEU A 29 -5.65 -1.64 -8.50
CA LEU A 29 -6.69 -0.71 -8.04
C LEU A 29 -6.88 0.41 -9.05
N THR A 30 -8.12 0.89 -9.14
CA THR A 30 -8.41 2.11 -9.88
C THR A 30 -7.94 3.34 -9.08
N ASN A 31 -7.79 4.49 -9.74
CA ASN A 31 -7.42 5.73 -9.04
C ASN A 31 -8.38 6.08 -7.89
N PRO A 32 -9.73 5.95 -8.03
CA PRO A 32 -10.65 6.18 -6.92
C PRO A 32 -10.45 5.21 -5.74
N GLU A 33 -10.24 3.91 -6.00
CA GLU A 33 -9.98 2.93 -4.93
C GLU A 33 -8.63 3.22 -4.24
N ALA A 34 -7.60 3.60 -4.99
CA ALA A 34 -6.33 3.99 -4.42
C ALA A 34 -6.45 5.27 -3.57
N GLU A 35 -7.25 6.24 -4.01
CA GLU A 35 -7.54 7.46 -3.25
C GLU A 35 -8.27 7.13 -1.93
N GLU A 36 -9.31 6.30 -1.98
CA GLU A 36 -9.99 5.79 -0.79
C GLU A 36 -9.02 5.08 0.16
N PHE A 37 -8.15 4.22 -0.37
CA PHE A 37 -7.12 3.55 0.44
C PHE A 37 -6.14 4.55 1.07
N GLY A 38 -5.74 5.58 0.34
CA GLY A 38 -4.88 6.64 0.85
C GLY A 38 -5.54 7.53 1.90
N GLU A 39 -6.86 7.72 1.85
CA GLU A 39 -7.61 8.43 2.90
C GLU A 39 -7.60 7.64 4.22
N LEU A 40 -7.66 6.31 4.17
CA LEU A 40 -7.58 5.46 5.37
C LEU A 40 -6.24 5.57 6.10
N TRP A 41 -5.16 5.91 5.39
CA TRP A 41 -3.85 6.11 6.02
C TRP A 41 -3.86 7.26 7.04
N LEU A 42 -4.80 8.21 6.92
CA LEU A 42 -4.95 9.29 7.90
C LEU A 42 -5.41 8.80 9.28
N GLU A 43 -5.99 7.60 9.34
CA GLU A 43 -6.45 6.96 10.57
C GLU A 43 -5.41 5.99 11.14
N TRP A 44 -4.36 5.64 10.37
CA TRP A 44 -3.31 4.72 10.78
C TRP A 44 -2.06 5.44 11.26
N THR A 45 -1.19 4.70 11.95
CA THR A 45 0.15 5.18 12.29
C THR A 45 1.05 5.22 11.06
N ASP A 46 1.99 6.17 11.05
CA ASP A 46 2.98 6.31 9.98
C ASP A 46 3.78 5.00 9.78
N GLU A 47 4.10 4.31 10.88
CA GLU A 47 4.80 3.02 10.86
C GLU A 47 3.99 1.91 10.16
N ARG A 48 2.68 1.87 10.38
CA ARG A 48 1.79 0.89 9.74
C ARG A 48 1.70 1.13 8.24
N VAL A 49 1.53 2.39 7.84
CA VAL A 49 1.50 2.78 6.43
C VAL A 49 2.83 2.45 5.76
N LEU A 50 3.95 2.75 6.42
CA LEU A 50 5.28 2.42 5.91
C LEU A 50 5.47 0.91 5.70
N ASP A 51 5.13 0.08 6.69
CA ASP A 51 5.26 -1.39 6.58
C ASP A 51 4.42 -1.96 5.44
N ILE A 52 3.20 -1.43 5.22
CA ILE A 52 2.36 -1.80 4.08
C ILE A 52 3.08 -1.48 2.76
N VAL A 53 3.56 -0.25 2.59
CA VAL A 53 4.21 0.20 1.35
C VAL A 53 5.48 -0.58 1.09
N GLU A 54 6.35 -0.79 2.09
CA GLU A 54 7.59 -1.56 1.94
C GLU A 54 7.31 -3.00 1.49
N ARG A 55 6.26 -3.63 2.03
CA ARG A 55 5.86 -4.98 1.62
C ARG A 55 5.27 -5.03 0.22
N MET A 56 4.55 -4.00 -0.21
CA MET A 56 4.10 -3.90 -1.59
C MET A 56 5.27 -3.82 -2.57
N VAL A 57 6.31 -3.05 -2.23
CA VAL A 57 7.54 -2.96 -3.04
C VAL A 57 8.22 -4.32 -3.13
N ALA A 58 8.42 -4.99 -1.99
CA ALA A 58 9.01 -6.34 -1.97
C ALA A 58 8.15 -7.35 -2.76
N LEU A 59 6.83 -7.22 -2.70
CA LEU A 59 5.91 -8.10 -3.42
C LEU A 59 6.00 -7.92 -4.93
N CYS A 60 6.19 -6.68 -5.44
CA CYS A 60 6.46 -6.45 -6.86
C CYS A 60 7.78 -7.10 -7.31
N GLU A 61 8.82 -7.07 -6.46
CA GLU A 61 10.10 -7.76 -6.74
C GLU A 61 9.93 -9.29 -6.81
N GLU A 62 9.04 -9.86 -5.98
CA GLU A 62 8.78 -11.30 -5.91
C GLU A 62 7.76 -11.80 -6.95
N GLN A 63 6.77 -10.98 -7.29
CA GLN A 63 5.61 -11.32 -8.13
C GLN A 63 5.41 -10.24 -9.22
N PRO A 64 5.93 -10.46 -10.44
CA PRO A 64 5.84 -9.45 -11.50
C PRO A 64 4.42 -9.19 -12.02
N ASP A 65 3.44 -10.03 -11.63
CA ASP A 65 2.04 -9.88 -12.03
C ASP A 65 1.26 -8.87 -11.16
N VAL A 66 1.84 -8.37 -10.06
CA VAL A 66 1.20 -7.38 -9.19
C VAL A 66 1.63 -5.95 -9.53
N GLU A 67 0.66 -5.03 -9.53
CA GLU A 67 0.86 -3.64 -9.95
C GLU A 67 0.23 -2.70 -8.91
N PHE A 68 1.05 -1.84 -8.30
CA PHE A 68 0.62 -0.95 -7.21
C PHE A 68 0.85 0.54 -7.48
N GLU A 69 1.21 0.92 -8.71
CA GLU A 69 1.60 2.29 -9.07
C GLU A 69 0.64 3.37 -8.59
N VAL A 70 -0.67 3.14 -8.72
CA VAL A 70 -1.68 4.12 -8.32
C VAL A 70 -1.71 4.35 -6.81
N ILE A 71 -1.33 3.35 -6.02
CA ILE A 71 -1.23 3.44 -4.55
C ILE A 71 0.05 4.19 -4.17
N TYR A 72 1.18 3.87 -4.82
CA TYR A 72 2.42 4.60 -4.59
C TYR A 72 2.28 6.10 -4.89
N LYS A 73 1.48 6.47 -5.91
CA LYS A 73 1.14 7.87 -6.20
C LYS A 73 0.40 8.57 -5.05
N GLN A 74 -0.39 7.85 -4.27
CA GLN A 74 -0.97 8.40 -3.02
C GLN A 74 0.08 8.53 -1.93
N GLY A 75 0.97 7.54 -1.83
CA GLY A 75 2.21 7.53 -1.03
C GLY A 75 3.01 8.83 -1.07
N LEU A 76 3.17 9.41 -2.26
CA LEU A 76 3.93 10.64 -2.47
C LEU A 76 3.33 11.87 -1.75
N LYS A 77 2.05 11.83 -1.39
CA LYS A 77 1.34 12.93 -0.70
C LYS A 77 1.36 12.77 0.83
N HIS A 78 1.88 11.66 1.34
CA HIS A 78 1.88 11.37 2.77
C HIS A 78 2.72 12.38 3.57
N LEU A 79 2.36 12.63 4.84
CA LEU A 79 3.07 13.58 5.71
C LEU A 79 4.42 13.04 6.19
N ASP A 80 4.50 11.74 6.48
CA ASP A 80 5.76 11.10 6.82
C ASP A 80 6.70 10.97 5.61
N SER A 81 7.98 11.26 5.85
CA SER A 81 9.00 11.24 4.80
C SER A 81 9.44 9.84 4.39
N ALA A 82 9.43 8.87 5.30
CA ALA A 82 9.81 7.50 4.98
C ALA A 82 8.76 6.87 4.07
N VAL A 83 7.47 7.09 4.34
CA VAL A 83 6.37 6.63 3.46
C VAL A 83 6.53 7.18 2.05
N ARG A 84 6.83 8.49 1.90
CA ARG A 84 7.06 9.10 0.59
C ARG A 84 8.25 8.47 -0.15
N VAL A 85 9.34 8.21 0.56
CA VAL A 85 10.55 7.59 -0.02
C VAL A 85 10.30 6.15 -0.44
N ALA A 86 9.64 5.35 0.40
CA ALA A 86 9.28 3.98 0.07
C ALA A 86 8.35 3.91 -1.15
N SER A 87 7.39 4.84 -1.23
CA SER A 87 6.47 4.95 -2.38
C SER A 87 7.19 5.37 -3.66
N LEU A 88 8.17 6.27 -3.56
CA LEU A 88 9.01 6.64 -4.70
C LEU A 88 9.81 5.44 -5.21
N LYS A 89 10.41 4.65 -4.31
CA LYS A 89 11.10 3.41 -4.67
C LYS A 89 10.15 2.47 -5.42
N GLY A 90 8.94 2.26 -4.92
CA GLY A 90 7.95 1.41 -5.59
C GLY A 90 7.61 1.85 -7.02
N LEU A 91 7.54 3.16 -7.28
CA LEU A 91 7.32 3.70 -8.62
C LEU A 91 8.52 3.48 -9.53
N GLU A 92 9.73 3.72 -9.05
CA GLU A 92 10.96 3.52 -9.84
C GLU A 92 11.10 2.05 -10.30
N GLU A 93 10.74 1.09 -9.44
CA GLU A 93 10.75 -0.34 -9.78
C GLU A 93 9.60 -0.76 -10.71
N SER A 94 8.54 0.05 -10.82
CA SER A 94 7.38 -0.24 -11.69
C SER A 94 7.53 0.34 -13.10
N ASP A 95 8.34 1.40 -13.27
CA ASP A 95 8.57 2.10 -14.54
C ASP A 95 9.64 1.42 -15.44
N ASP A 96 10.17 0.24 -15.06
CA ASP A 96 11.25 -0.51 -15.76
C ASP A 96 10.73 -1.61 -16.72
#